data_AF-A0A7X5SBJ4-F1
#
_entry.id   AF-A0A7X5SBJ4-F1
#
_cell.length_a   1.000
_cell.length_b   1.000
_cell.length_c   1.000
_cell.angle_alpha   90.00
_cell.angle_beta   90.00
_cell.angle_gamma   90.00
#
_symmetry.space_group_name_H-M   'P 1'
#
loop_
_entity.id
_entity.type
_entity.pdbx_description
1 polymer ?
#
loop_
_entity_poly.entity_id
_entity_poly.type
_entity_poly.pdbx_seq_one_letter_code
_entity_poly.pdbx_strand_id
1 'polypeptide(L)'
;LLLSADKPYTQESGWGLTAAYTFSRARGNRGNDDRYGFDAATIADYPFLDLNAVPRHRLVLTGIYDLFWGISGSAKLTLATVPPRNEAISYDQYGGPSSDNIRVVSVDAPGGKFIAGGDIFGTRQLDLSLSKDMHITDAVTVQVRGDLINALNFRNYDQYSIDWG
;
A
#
# COMPACT_ATOMS: atom_id res chain seq x y z
N LEU A 1 -13.78 2.75 -5.68
CA LEU A 1 -14.60 1.52 -5.63
C LEU A 1 -14.03 0.62 -4.55
N LEU A 2 -14.88 0.02 -3.72
CA LEU A 2 -14.51 -0.97 -2.71
C LEU A 2 -15.31 -2.24 -2.96
N LEU A 3 -14.63 -3.37 -3.01
CA LEU A 3 -15.23 -4.70 -2.99
C LEU A 3 -14.73 -5.42 -1.75
N SER A 4 -15.61 -6.05 -1.00
CA SER A 4 -15.24 -6.79 0.20
C SER A 4 -16.06 -8.05 0.35
N ALA A 5 -15.43 -9.08 0.90
CA ALA A 5 -16.07 -10.32 1.31
C ALA A 5 -15.58 -10.69 2.71
N ASP A 6 -16.48 -11.21 3.53
CA ASP A 6 -16.18 -11.58 4.90
C ASP A 6 -16.84 -12.92 5.23
N LYS A 7 -16.04 -13.84 5.76
CA LYS A 7 -16.49 -14.99 6.53
C LYS A 7 -16.02 -14.78 7.97
N PRO A 8 -16.94 -14.51 8.91
CA PRO A 8 -16.59 -14.39 10.30
C PRO A 8 -15.99 -15.68 10.86
N TYR A 9 -15.11 -15.50 11.84
CA TYR A 9 -14.65 -16.61 12.67
C TYR A 9 -15.81 -17.09 13.56
N THR A 10 -15.97 -18.41 13.64
CA THR A 10 -16.80 -19.06 14.66
C THR A 10 -16.05 -20.24 15.23
N GLN A 11 -16.33 -20.62 16.48
CA GLN A 11 -15.69 -21.77 17.12
C GLN A 11 -15.98 -23.08 16.37
N GLU A 12 -17.18 -23.22 15.79
CA GLU A 12 -17.57 -24.43 15.05
C GLU A 12 -16.79 -24.59 13.76
N SER A 13 -16.45 -23.47 13.09
CA SER A 13 -15.69 -23.52 11.85
C SER A 13 -14.18 -23.45 12.10
N GLY A 14 -13.74 -22.86 13.20
CA GLY A 14 -12.33 -22.72 13.55
C GLY A 14 -11.55 -21.79 12.62
N TRP A 15 -12.21 -21.03 11.73
CA TRP A 15 -11.51 -20.11 10.82
C TRP A 15 -12.38 -18.94 10.37
N GLY A 16 -11.72 -17.84 10.04
CA GLY A 16 -12.32 -16.65 9.44
C GLY A 16 -11.44 -16.11 8.32
N LEU A 17 -12.07 -15.39 7.39
CA LEU A 17 -11.38 -14.76 6.26
C LEU A 17 -12.09 -13.47 5.88
N THR A 18 -11.32 -12.40 5.76
CA THR A 18 -11.80 -11.13 5.20
C THR A 18 -10.93 -10.76 4.01
N ALA A 19 -11.56 -10.30 2.94
CA ALA A 19 -10.91 -9.80 1.75
C ALA A 19 -11.48 -8.42 1.41
N ALA A 20 -10.61 -7.45 1.18
CA ALA A 20 -10.98 -6.10 0.77
C ALA A 20 -10.11 -5.63 -0.38
N TYR A 21 -10.74 -5.28 -1.49
CA TYR A 21 -10.10 -4.71 -2.67
C TYR A 21 -10.61 -3.29 -2.90
N THR A 22 -9.69 -2.34 -2.96
CA THR A 22 -9.98 -0.95 -3.27
C THR A 22 -9.36 -0.58 -4.62
N PHE A 23 -10.18 -0.01 -5.49
CA PHE A 23 -9.75 0.70 -6.68
C PHE A 23 -9.94 2.20 -6.48
N SER A 24 -8.86 2.95 -6.68
CA SER A 24 -8.81 4.40 -6.53
C SER A 24 -8.29 5.06 -7.81
N ARG A 25 -8.92 6.16 -8.19
CA ARG A 25 -8.44 7.03 -9.26
C ARG A 25 -8.50 8.47 -8.77
N ALA A 26 -7.42 8.89 -8.11
CA ALA A 26 -7.28 10.26 -7.65
C ALA A 26 -6.70 11.10 -8.80
N ARG A 27 -7.41 12.16 -9.18
CA ARG A 27 -6.91 13.15 -10.14
C ARG A 27 -6.97 14.53 -9.53
N GLY A 28 -5.96 15.34 -9.79
CA GLY A 28 -5.88 16.71 -9.31
C GLY A 28 -5.01 17.56 -10.21
N ASN A 29 -5.16 18.87 -10.04
CA ASN A 29 -4.39 19.89 -10.75
C ASN A 29 -3.03 20.19 -10.08
N ARG A 30 -2.78 19.63 -8.90
CA ARG A 30 -1.51 19.75 -8.17
C ARG A 30 -1.25 18.46 -7.39
N GLY A 31 0.02 18.08 -7.25
CA GLY A 31 0.46 16.96 -6.42
C GLY A 31 0.10 17.17 -4.93
N ASN A 32 0.22 16.12 -4.12
CA ASN A 32 -0.06 16.18 -2.68
C ASN A 32 1.11 16.77 -1.85
N ASP A 33 2.02 17.49 -2.50
CA ASP A 33 3.33 17.91 -1.99
C ASP A 33 3.38 19.39 -1.59
N ASP A 34 2.52 20.25 -2.13
CA ASP A 34 2.58 21.68 -1.86
C ASP A 34 1.20 22.37 -1.75
N ARG A 35 1.07 23.28 -0.77
CA ARG A 35 -0.20 23.94 -0.40
C ARG A 35 -0.50 25.19 -1.25
N TYR A 36 0.49 25.74 -1.93
CA TYR A 36 0.38 26.97 -2.71
C TYR A 36 0.85 26.76 -4.14
N GLY A 37 0.19 27.35 -5.13
CA GLY A 37 0.63 27.34 -6.52
C GLY A 37 1.13 28.70 -6.97
N PHE A 38 2.44 28.81 -7.18
CA PHE A 38 3.10 30.04 -7.67
C PHE A 38 3.74 29.86 -9.05
N ASP A 39 3.65 28.65 -9.60
CA ASP A 39 4.20 28.21 -10.88
C ASP A 39 3.25 28.42 -12.07
N ALA A 40 2.01 28.87 -11.83
CA ALA A 40 1.11 29.35 -12.88
C ALA A 40 0.31 30.59 -12.45
N ALA A 41 -0.16 31.37 -13.42
CA ALA A 41 -0.88 32.62 -13.19
C ALA A 41 -2.27 32.40 -12.57
N THR A 42 -2.96 31.33 -12.97
CA THR A 42 -4.27 30.96 -12.46
C THR A 42 -4.38 29.45 -12.24
N ILE A 43 -5.36 29.03 -11.43
CA ILE A 43 -5.61 27.61 -11.16
C ILE A 43 -6.03 26.81 -12.41
N ALA A 44 -6.57 27.49 -13.43
CA ALA A 44 -7.01 26.88 -14.68
C ALA A 44 -5.83 26.52 -15.61
N ASP A 45 -4.65 27.08 -15.36
CA ASP A 45 -3.46 26.86 -16.17
C ASP A 45 -2.74 25.55 -15.77
N TYR A 46 -3.17 24.89 -14.69
CA TYR A 46 -2.61 23.63 -14.22
C TYR A 46 -3.25 22.40 -14.90
N PRO A 47 -2.46 21.41 -15.35
CA PRO A 47 -2.99 20.17 -15.92
C PRO A 47 -3.56 19.23 -14.84
N PHE A 48 -4.59 18.46 -15.19
CA PHE A 48 -5.10 17.38 -14.32
C PHE A 48 -4.34 16.07 -14.50
N LEU A 49 -3.64 15.65 -13.44
CA LEU A 49 -2.77 14.48 -13.38
C LEU A 49 -3.32 13.43 -12.43
N ASP A 50 -2.89 12.17 -12.57
CA ASP A 50 -3.16 11.14 -11.56
C ASP A 50 -2.28 11.43 -10.32
N LEU A 51 -2.86 11.40 -9.11
CA LEU A 51 -2.18 11.83 -7.89
C LEU A 51 -1.40 10.71 -7.20
N ASN A 52 -0.25 11.05 -6.61
CA ASN A 52 0.58 10.15 -5.82
C ASN A 52 0.00 9.75 -4.45
N ALA A 53 -1.10 10.37 -4.02
CA ALA A 53 -1.66 10.22 -2.68
C ALA A 53 -2.20 8.81 -2.37
N VAL A 54 -2.64 8.07 -3.40
CA VAL A 54 -3.24 6.74 -3.21
C VAL A 54 -2.80 5.75 -4.30
N PRO A 55 -2.56 4.48 -3.95
CA PRO A 55 -2.35 3.44 -4.95
C PRO A 55 -3.64 3.19 -5.75
N ARG A 56 -3.50 2.92 -7.05
CA ARG A 56 -4.66 2.60 -7.92
C ARG A 56 -5.38 1.35 -7.47
N HIS A 57 -4.64 0.31 -7.13
CA HIS A 57 -5.17 -0.97 -6.69
C HIS A 57 -4.58 -1.33 -5.34
N ARG A 58 -5.44 -1.67 -4.36
CA ARG A 58 -5.03 -2.17 -3.05
C ARG A 58 -5.88 -3.38 -2.67
N LEU A 59 -5.21 -4.48 -2.34
CA LEU A 59 -5.82 -5.70 -1.82
C LEU A 59 -5.32 -5.93 -0.40
N VAL A 60 -6.24 -6.14 0.53
CA VAL A 60 -5.96 -6.56 1.90
C VAL A 60 -6.73 -7.86 2.16
N LEU A 61 -6.00 -8.92 2.50
CA LEU A 61 -6.56 -10.19 2.92
C LEU A 61 -6.16 -10.45 4.36
N THR A 62 -7.09 -10.89 5.20
CA THR A 62 -6.83 -11.34 6.56
C THR A 62 -7.45 -12.70 6.78
N GLY A 63 -6.69 -13.64 7.32
CA GLY A 63 -7.19 -14.96 7.71
C GLY A 63 -6.87 -15.23 9.17
N ILE A 64 -7.76 -15.94 9.84
CA ILE A 64 -7.54 -16.51 11.17
C ILE A 64 -7.95 -17.97 11.14
N TYR A 65 -7.20 -18.82 11.83
CA TYR A 65 -7.40 -20.26 11.85
C TYR A 65 -6.97 -20.84 13.20
N ASP A 66 -7.78 -21.72 13.76
CA ASP A 66 -7.46 -22.48 14.96
C ASP A 66 -6.56 -23.65 14.61
N LEU A 67 -5.33 -23.56 15.07
CA LEU A 67 -4.30 -24.58 14.92
C LEU A 67 -4.43 -25.63 16.02
N PHE A 68 -3.57 -26.63 15.94
CA PHE A 68 -3.45 -27.65 16.97
C PHE A 68 -3.06 -27.03 18.33
N TRP A 69 -3.35 -27.77 19.41
CA TRP A 69 -3.05 -27.40 20.80
C TRP A 69 -3.66 -26.09 21.30
N GLY A 70 -4.78 -25.64 20.71
CA GLY A 70 -5.47 -24.41 21.13
C GLY A 70 -4.67 -23.15 20.82
N ILE A 71 -3.83 -23.20 19.79
CA ILE A 71 -3.15 -22.01 19.25
C ILE A 71 -4.06 -21.42 18.17
N SER A 72 -4.29 -20.12 18.18
CA SER A 72 -4.92 -19.41 17.06
C SER A 72 -3.84 -18.74 16.24
N GLY A 73 -3.83 -19.01 14.94
CA GLY A 73 -2.94 -18.37 13.98
C GLY A 73 -3.68 -17.36 13.12
N SER A 74 -3.04 -16.25 12.79
CA SER A 74 -3.59 -15.30 11.81
C SER A 74 -2.52 -14.81 10.85
N ALA A 75 -2.99 -14.40 9.66
CA ALA A 75 -2.17 -13.86 8.61
C ALA A 75 -2.86 -12.63 8.00
N LYS A 76 -2.07 -11.62 7.64
CA LYS A 76 -2.53 -10.46 6.89
C LYS A 76 -1.63 -10.23 5.69
N LEU A 77 -2.21 -10.23 4.50
CA LEU A 77 -1.52 -9.89 3.26
C LEU A 77 -2.00 -8.52 2.79
N THR A 78 -1.07 -7.59 2.57
CA THR A 78 -1.32 -6.31 1.92
C THR A 78 -0.53 -6.24 0.62
N LEU A 79 -1.25 -6.09 -0.49
CA LEU A 79 -0.69 -5.83 -1.82
C LEU A 79 -1.24 -4.51 -2.33
N ALA A 80 -0.37 -3.62 -2.84
CA ALA A 80 -0.81 -2.40 -3.49
C ALA A 80 0.09 -2.07 -4.67
N THR A 81 -0.50 -1.54 -5.76
CA THR A 81 0.29 -1.02 -6.89
C THR A 81 1.07 0.22 -6.46
N VAL A 82 2.18 0.50 -7.14
CA VAL A 82 2.92 1.75 -6.90
C VAL A 82 2.01 2.95 -7.22
N PRO A 83 1.86 3.94 -6.32
CA PRO A 83 1.25 5.21 -6.67
C PRO A 83 2.09 5.91 -7.76
N PRO A 84 1.48 6.65 -8.69
CA PRO A 84 2.24 7.46 -9.63
C PRO A 84 3.06 8.51 -8.87
N ARG A 85 4.14 9.02 -9.46
CA ARG A 85 4.82 10.22 -8.94
C ARG A 85 4.35 11.44 -9.68
N ASN A 86 4.20 12.54 -8.94
CA ASN A 86 4.01 13.85 -9.52
C ASN A 86 5.34 14.60 -9.40
N GLU A 87 5.82 15.15 -10.50
CA GLU A 87 7.10 15.86 -10.56
C GLU A 87 6.93 17.13 -11.42
N ALA A 88 7.65 18.18 -11.05
CA ALA A 88 7.80 19.38 -11.87
C ALA A 88 9.15 19.29 -12.59
N ILE A 89 9.10 19.22 -13.92
CA ILE A 89 10.29 18.99 -14.76
C ILE A 89 10.58 20.17 -15.68
N SER A 90 11.85 20.49 -15.88
CA SER A 90 12.33 21.50 -16.83
C SER A 90 13.23 20.86 -17.90
N TYR A 91 13.41 21.53 -19.04
CA TYR A 91 14.12 20.94 -20.20
C TYR A 91 15.61 20.67 -19.92
N ASP A 92 16.23 21.43 -19.02
CA ASP A 92 17.61 21.24 -18.57
C ASP A 92 17.83 19.94 -17.80
N GLN A 93 16.79 19.40 -17.16
CA GLN A 93 16.85 18.08 -16.51
C GLN A 93 16.95 16.92 -17.50
N TYR A 94 16.82 17.17 -18.81
CA TYR A 94 17.06 16.21 -19.90
C TYR A 94 18.35 16.51 -20.67
N GLY A 95 19.29 17.25 -20.07
CA GLY A 95 20.53 17.66 -20.74
C GLY A 95 20.34 18.77 -21.78
N GLY A 96 19.19 19.45 -21.77
CA GLY A 96 18.92 20.63 -22.59
C GLY A 96 19.47 21.94 -22.01
N PRO A 97 19.43 23.05 -22.76
CA PRO A 97 19.67 24.38 -22.20
C PRO A 97 18.64 24.74 -21.12
N SER A 98 19.03 25.59 -20.18
CA SER A 98 18.15 26.12 -19.12
C SER A 98 16.87 26.70 -19.71
N SER A 99 15.72 26.27 -19.17
CA SER A 99 14.41 26.69 -19.66
C SER A 99 13.46 27.01 -18.51
N ASP A 100 12.77 28.14 -18.63
CA ASP A 100 11.70 28.53 -17.71
C ASP A 100 10.39 27.72 -17.93
N ASN A 101 10.37 26.79 -18.90
CA ASN A 101 9.21 25.96 -19.20
C ASN A 101 9.15 24.75 -18.27
N ILE A 102 8.66 24.96 -17.04
CA ILE A 102 8.36 23.88 -16.10
C ILE A 102 7.07 23.18 -16.54
N ARG A 103 7.10 21.84 -16.60
CA ARG A 103 5.92 20.99 -16.85
C ARG A 103 5.68 20.11 -15.64
N VAL A 104 4.43 20.06 -15.18
CA VAL A 104 4.03 19.08 -14.17
C VAL A 104 3.63 17.79 -14.87
N VAL A 105 4.24 16.67 -14.48
CA VAL A 105 3.99 15.36 -15.07
C VAL A 105 3.59 14.33 -14.01
N SER A 106 2.94 13.27 -14.47
CA SER A 106 2.67 12.06 -13.68
C SER A 106 3.41 10.90 -14.32
N VAL A 107 4.25 10.22 -13.56
CA VAL A 107 5.07 9.10 -14.04
C VAL A 107 4.85 7.86 -13.20
N ASP A 108 4.79 6.71 -13.87
CA ASP A 108 4.68 5.43 -13.20
C ASP A 108 6.05 5.05 -12.63
N ALA A 109 6.10 4.86 -11.31
CA ALA A 109 7.29 4.36 -10.64
C ALA A 109 7.39 2.84 -10.77
N PRO A 110 8.61 2.27 -10.87
CA PRO A 110 8.79 0.83 -11.02
C PRO A 110 8.27 0.09 -9.78
N GLY A 111 7.41 -0.89 -10.03
CA GLY A 111 6.97 -1.84 -9.00
C GLY A 111 7.95 -2.99 -8.84
N GLY A 112 7.67 -3.83 -7.85
CA GLY A 112 8.35 -5.11 -7.71
C GLY A 112 7.37 -6.27 -7.81
N LYS A 113 7.89 -7.42 -8.24
CA LYS A 113 7.14 -8.68 -8.24
C LYS A 113 6.75 -9.13 -6.85
N PHE A 114 5.58 -9.75 -6.72
CA PHE A 114 5.26 -10.62 -5.59
C PHE A 114 5.50 -12.10 -5.97
N ILE A 115 5.08 -13.05 -5.15
CA ILE A 115 5.13 -14.49 -5.45
C ILE A 115 4.39 -14.79 -6.78
N ALA A 116 3.33 -14.05 -7.07
CA ALA A 116 2.58 -14.08 -8.33
C ALA A 116 2.29 -12.66 -8.84
N GLY A 117 2.06 -12.53 -10.15
CA GLY A 117 1.85 -11.24 -10.82
C GLY A 117 3.12 -10.67 -11.48
N GLY A 118 2.99 -9.46 -12.04
CA GLY A 118 4.09 -8.69 -12.64
C GLY A 118 4.74 -7.70 -11.67
N ASP A 119 5.66 -6.89 -12.18
CA ASP A 119 6.39 -5.85 -11.43
C ASP A 119 5.55 -4.59 -11.23
N ILE A 120 4.40 -4.75 -10.57
CA ILE A 120 3.40 -3.69 -10.39
C ILE A 120 3.25 -3.22 -8.94
N PHE A 121 3.78 -3.98 -7.97
CA PHE A 121 3.49 -3.75 -6.56
C PHE A 121 4.49 -2.80 -5.90
N GLY A 122 3.99 -1.73 -5.30
CA GLY A 122 4.74 -0.83 -4.41
C GLY A 122 4.69 -1.26 -2.95
N THR A 123 3.60 -1.91 -2.54
CA THR A 123 3.49 -2.54 -1.21
C THR A 123 3.27 -4.04 -1.35
N ARG A 124 4.09 -4.82 -0.67
CA ARG A 124 4.02 -6.27 -0.51
C ARG A 124 4.35 -6.59 0.93
N GLN A 125 3.37 -7.01 1.71
CA GLN A 125 3.60 -7.29 3.12
C GLN A 125 2.72 -8.45 3.58
N LEU A 126 3.37 -9.48 4.11
CA LEU A 126 2.73 -10.60 4.79
C LEU A 126 3.08 -10.51 6.27
N ASP A 127 2.08 -10.29 7.12
CA ASP A 127 2.22 -10.30 8.56
C ASP A 127 1.60 -11.59 9.10
N LEU A 128 2.27 -12.23 10.05
CA LEU A 128 1.83 -13.48 10.68
C LEU A 128 1.76 -13.28 12.19
N SER A 129 0.79 -13.93 12.83
CA SER A 129 0.64 -13.92 14.28
C SER A 129 0.23 -15.29 14.79
N LEU A 130 0.74 -15.67 15.95
CA LEU A 130 0.31 -16.84 16.70
C LEU A 130 0.00 -16.42 18.13
N SER A 131 -1.14 -16.86 18.65
CA SER A 131 -1.54 -16.63 20.03
C SER A 131 -2.04 -17.90 20.70
N LYS A 132 -1.82 -18.02 22.00
CA LYS A 132 -2.35 -19.11 22.83
C LYS A 132 -2.75 -18.60 24.20
N ASP A 133 -3.95 -19.00 24.61
CA ASP A 133 -4.46 -18.76 25.94
C ASP A 133 -4.18 -19.98 26.82
N MET A 134 -3.59 -19.74 27.98
CA MET A 134 -3.24 -20.76 28.97
C MET A 134 -4.02 -20.50 30.25
N HIS A 135 -4.91 -21.42 30.59
CA HIS A 135 -5.67 -21.38 31.85
C HIS A 135 -4.76 -21.88 32.97
N ILE A 136 -4.33 -20.98 33.85
CA ILE A 136 -3.43 -21.30 34.98
C ILE A 136 -4.24 -21.68 36.22
N THR A 137 -5.37 -21.00 36.44
CA THR A 137 -6.39 -21.31 37.45
C THR A 137 -7.78 -21.01 36.89
N ASP A 138 -8.84 -21.36 37.61
CA ASP A 138 -10.22 -21.04 37.22
C ASP A 138 -10.50 -19.53 37.10
N ALA A 139 -9.66 -18.69 37.71
CA ALA A 139 -9.78 -17.23 37.68
C ALA A 139 -8.68 -16.52 36.86
N VAL A 140 -7.68 -17.26 36.35
CA VAL A 140 -6.51 -16.65 35.71
C VAL A 140 -6.18 -17.35 34.39
N THR A 141 -6.28 -16.59 33.30
CA THR A 141 -5.82 -16.96 31.96
C THR A 141 -4.67 -16.06 31.56
N VAL A 142 -3.58 -16.66 31.08
CA VAL A 142 -2.41 -15.97 30.53
C VAL A 142 -2.38 -16.18 29.02
N GLN A 143 -2.36 -15.09 28.26
CA GLN A 143 -2.17 -15.13 26.81
C GLN A 143 -0.70 -14.91 26.46
N VAL A 144 -0.17 -15.74 25.57
CA VAL A 144 1.11 -15.51 24.90
C VAL A 144 0.86 -15.31 23.42
N ARG A 145 1.42 -14.23 22.85
CA ARG A 145 1.31 -13.90 21.44
C ARG A 145 2.67 -13.52 20.86
N GLY A 146 2.95 -14.02 19.66
CA GLY A 146 4.10 -13.63 18.86
C GLY A 146 3.66 -13.15 17.48
N ASP A 147 4.27 -12.06 17.01
CA ASP A 147 4.00 -11.46 15.71
C ASP A 147 5.28 -11.42 14.86
N LEU A 148 5.15 -11.78 13.58
CA LEU A 148 6.18 -11.63 12.56
C LEU A 148 5.65 -10.70 11.47
N ILE A 149 6.15 -9.46 11.49
CA ILE A 149 5.74 -8.41 10.56
C ILE A 149 6.64 -8.43 9.33
N ASN A 150 6.05 -8.28 8.14
CA ASN A 150 6.76 -8.38 6.86
C ASN A 150 7.61 -9.65 6.76
N ALA A 151 6.99 -10.80 7.01
CA ALA A 151 7.63 -12.13 7.07
C ALA A 151 8.45 -12.49 5.81
N LEU A 152 8.11 -11.91 4.66
CA LEU A 152 8.81 -12.14 3.38
C LEU A 152 9.92 -11.12 3.10
N ASN A 153 10.15 -10.16 4.01
CA ASN A 153 11.19 -9.14 3.95
C ASN A 153 11.20 -8.35 2.63
N PHE A 154 10.01 -8.04 2.08
CA PHE A 154 9.92 -7.19 0.90
C PHE A 154 10.25 -5.74 1.26
N ARG A 155 10.91 -5.05 0.34
CA ARG A 155 11.09 -3.60 0.43
C ARG A 155 9.84 -2.90 -0.09
N ASN A 156 9.26 -2.07 0.78
CA ASN A 156 8.10 -1.25 0.51
C ASN A 156 8.55 0.21 0.61
N TYR A 157 8.87 0.82 -0.52
CA TYR A 157 9.38 2.18 -0.58
C TYR A 157 8.23 3.18 -0.40
N ASP A 158 8.50 4.25 0.33
CA ASP A 158 7.62 5.41 0.48
C ASP A 158 7.95 6.51 -0.55
N GLN A 159 9.20 6.58 -0.96
CA GLN A 159 9.72 7.55 -1.91
C GLN A 159 10.65 6.90 -2.93
N TYR A 160 10.66 7.47 -4.13
CA TYR A 160 11.59 7.13 -5.21
C TYR A 160 12.34 8.40 -5.60
N SER A 161 13.49 8.26 -6.25
CA SER A 161 14.13 9.37 -6.96
C SER A 161 14.07 9.04 -8.44
N ILE A 162 13.71 10.01 -9.26
CA ILE A 162 13.72 9.85 -10.71
C ILE A 162 14.91 10.62 -11.23
N ASP A 163 15.81 9.89 -11.89
CA ASP A 163 16.88 10.47 -12.68
C ASP A 163 16.35 10.66 -14.10
N TRP A 164 16.36 11.91 -14.57
CA TRP A 164 15.80 12.28 -15.88
C TRP A 164 16.85 12.30 -17.00
N GLY A 165 18.13 12.06 -16.69
CA GLY A 165 19.22 12.03 -17.66
C GLY A 165 20.58 12.42 -17.08
#